data_AF-A0A139WFI0-F1
#
_entry.id   AF-A0A139WFI0-F1
#
_cell.length_a   1.000
_cell.length_b   1.000
_cell.length_c   1.000
_cell.angle_alpha   90.00
_cell.angle_beta   90.00
_cell.angle_gamma   90.00
#
_symmetry.space_group_name_H-M   'P 1'
#
loop_
_entity.id
_entity.type
_entity.pdbx_description
1 polymer ?
#
loop_
_entity_poly.entity_id
_entity_poly.type
_entity_poly.pdbx_seq_one_letter_code
_entity_poly.pdbx_strand_id
1 'polypeptide(L)'
;MASPGMLQNGLSRELFESWCTDAKNGVIIAGYCVEGTPAKTILSEPEEITTMVGQKLPLKMSVDYISFSAHTDYQQTSEFIRILKPPHVVLVHGEQNEMNRLKAALQREYEDDPNTTIHLHTPRNTHAVELYFRGEKTAKVMGSLAVEKPKPGNVLSGVLVKRNFNYHLLAANDLPKYTDMSMSQIMQRQSIHYSGNVGVLRHLLTQVAGLLEPVEGDKKTRAFNAIDITIENKIVTLEWVANPVNDMYADAIVAAILQADLLDTPIKNLSTSVKVDRMHFKECLIEMLQDMFGEDSVPKMFKGEKLYVTVNDKKADIDLSTLEVTCPEDETFRQIVETAVSKLYQSLAPPQI
;
A
#
# COMPACT_ATOMS: atom_id res chain seq x y z
N MET A 1 52.24 17.43 40.73
CA MET A 1 51.16 16.71 40.02
C MET A 1 51.71 16.20 38.71
N ALA A 2 51.55 14.91 38.41
CA ALA A 2 52.09 14.28 37.20
C ALA A 2 51.05 13.31 36.62
N SER A 3 51.07 13.12 35.29
CA SER A 3 50.24 12.16 34.57
C SER A 3 51.05 10.92 34.18
N PRO A 4 50.42 9.75 33.97
CA PRO A 4 49.00 9.42 34.18
C PRO A 4 48.60 9.23 35.65
N GLY A 5 47.34 9.52 35.98
CA GLY A 5 46.83 9.49 37.37
C GLY A 5 46.74 8.10 38.01
N MET A 6 46.78 7.04 37.20
CA MET A 6 46.68 5.64 37.65
C MET A 6 48.05 4.93 37.74
N LEU A 7 49.16 5.67 37.60
CA LEU A 7 50.54 5.21 37.79
C LEU A 7 50.95 4.02 36.91
N GLN A 8 50.36 3.86 35.72
CA GLN A 8 50.68 2.74 34.83
C GLN A 8 52.08 2.84 34.21
N ASN A 9 52.51 4.06 33.87
CA ASN A 9 53.76 4.35 33.19
C ASN A 9 54.08 5.86 33.29
N GLY A 10 55.15 6.29 32.62
CA GLY A 10 55.49 7.71 32.46
C GLY A 10 55.93 8.40 33.74
N LEU A 11 55.89 9.74 33.71
CA LEU A 11 56.50 10.58 34.73
C LEU A 11 55.90 10.35 36.13
N SER A 12 54.59 10.15 36.24
CA SER A 12 53.97 9.88 37.54
C SER A 12 54.49 8.59 38.16
N ARG A 13 54.74 7.55 37.36
CA ARG A 13 55.28 6.28 37.82
C ARG A 13 56.77 6.38 38.18
N GLU A 14 57.56 7.06 37.36
CA GLU A 14 58.99 7.26 37.63
C GLU A 14 59.24 8.06 38.91
N LEU A 15 58.46 9.12 39.14
CA LEU A 15 58.51 9.91 40.37
C LEU A 15 58.07 9.08 41.58
N PHE A 16 57.02 8.26 41.42
CA PHE A 16 56.56 7.38 42.48
C PHE A 16 57.65 6.37 42.90
N GLU A 17 58.27 5.68 41.94
CA GLU A 17 59.35 4.72 42.22
C GLU A 17 60.55 5.40 42.89
N SER A 18 60.89 6.63 42.49
CA SER A 18 61.98 7.40 43.08
C SER A 18 61.70 7.83 44.53
N TRP A 19 60.43 8.04 44.88
CA TRP A 19 60.04 8.62 46.17
C TRP A 19 59.46 7.62 47.17
N CYS A 20 59.04 6.43 46.72
CA CYS A 20 58.29 5.46 47.53
C CYS A 20 59.01 4.93 48.76
N THR A 21 60.35 4.94 48.77
CA THR A 21 61.18 4.36 49.83
C THR A 21 61.43 5.31 51.01
N ASP A 22 61.08 6.60 50.90
CA ASP A 22 61.27 7.59 51.96
C ASP A 22 59.93 7.92 52.66
N ALA A 23 59.90 7.77 53.98
CA ALA A 23 58.72 8.01 54.81
C ALA A 23 58.33 9.49 54.91
N LYS A 24 59.21 10.42 54.52
CA LYS A 24 58.88 11.85 54.46
C LYS A 24 58.02 12.21 53.25
N ASN A 25 57.94 11.33 52.26
CA ASN A 25 57.15 11.55 51.06
C ASN A 25 55.70 11.09 51.24
N GLY A 26 54.83 11.58 50.36
CA GLY A 26 53.43 11.21 50.32
C GLY A 26 52.87 11.27 48.90
N VAL A 27 51.91 10.40 48.60
CA VAL A 27 51.19 10.36 47.32
C VAL A 27 49.71 10.54 47.61
N ILE A 28 49.11 11.50 46.91
CA ILE A 28 47.69 11.78 47.01
C ILE A 28 47.03 11.34 45.71
N ILE A 29 46.16 10.35 45.81
CA ILE A 29 45.36 9.85 44.69
C ILE A 29 44.06 10.65 44.65
N ALA A 30 43.96 11.51 43.64
CA ALA A 30 42.87 12.49 43.52
C ALA A 30 41.63 11.98 42.74
N GLY A 31 41.66 10.77 42.18
CA GLY A 31 40.62 10.27 41.28
C GLY A 31 40.41 8.76 41.36
N TYR A 32 39.31 8.28 40.80
CA TYR A 32 38.98 6.85 40.78
C TYR A 32 40.07 6.02 40.10
N CYS A 33 40.48 4.93 40.76
CA CYS A 33 41.46 3.99 40.26
C CYS A 33 40.79 2.68 39.86
N VAL A 34 41.02 2.26 38.62
CA VAL A 34 40.47 1.00 38.10
C VAL A 34 41.22 -0.19 38.71
N GLU A 35 40.48 -1.26 38.98
CA GLU A 35 41.07 -2.54 39.41
C GLU A 35 42.18 -3.02 38.49
N GLY A 36 43.23 -3.59 39.08
CA GLY A 36 44.44 -4.01 38.37
C GLY A 36 45.42 -2.89 38.00
N THR A 37 45.11 -1.63 38.30
CA THR A 37 46.10 -0.55 38.15
C THR A 37 47.02 -0.43 39.37
N PRO A 38 48.28 -0.02 39.19
CA PRO A 38 49.20 0.17 40.31
C PRO A 38 48.69 1.19 41.34
N ALA A 39 48.00 2.24 40.89
CA ALA A 39 47.37 3.20 41.78
C ALA A 39 46.29 2.57 42.68
N LYS A 40 45.53 1.58 42.18
CA LYS A 40 44.57 0.84 43.00
C LYS A 40 45.27 -0.08 44.00
N THR A 41 46.38 -0.71 43.61
CA THR A 41 47.16 -1.59 44.49
C THR A 41 47.80 -0.85 45.66
N ILE A 42 48.32 0.36 45.47
CA ILE A 42 48.98 1.11 46.56
C ILE A 42 47.99 1.59 47.63
N LEU A 43 46.69 1.71 47.30
CA LEU A 43 45.65 2.06 48.27
C LEU A 43 45.41 0.97 49.32
N SER A 44 45.86 -0.27 49.08
CA SER A 44 45.85 -1.32 50.10
C SER A 44 47.12 -1.32 50.97
N GLU A 45 47.99 -0.31 50.82
CA GLU A 45 49.25 -0.14 51.55
C GLU A 45 50.12 -1.42 51.61
N PRO A 46 50.52 -1.98 50.44
CA PRO A 46 51.38 -3.16 50.42
C PRO A 46 52.77 -2.84 50.98
N GLU A 47 53.43 -3.80 51.64
CA GLU A 47 54.79 -3.62 52.17
C GLU A 47 55.83 -3.35 51.07
N GLU A 48 55.63 -3.94 49.88
CA GLU A 48 56.51 -3.81 48.73
C GLU A 48 55.71 -3.52 47.44
N ILE A 49 56.28 -2.69 46.57
CA ILE A 49 55.79 -2.41 45.21
C ILE A 49 56.77 -2.93 44.17
N THR A 50 56.25 -3.42 43.04
CA THR A 50 57.07 -3.86 41.89
C THR A 50 57.31 -2.68 40.95
N THR A 51 58.56 -2.39 40.60
CA THR A 51 58.93 -1.35 39.62
C THR A 51 58.62 -1.78 38.19
N MET A 52 58.66 -0.82 37.26
CA MET A 52 58.54 -1.11 35.81
C MET A 52 59.62 -2.08 35.30
N VAL A 53 60.79 -2.13 35.96
CA VAL A 53 61.91 -3.03 35.61
C VAL A 53 61.80 -4.39 36.34
N GLY A 54 60.77 -4.58 37.16
CA GLY A 54 60.52 -5.83 37.89
C GLY A 54 61.24 -5.95 39.24
N GLN A 55 61.91 -4.89 39.70
CA GLN A 55 62.53 -4.85 41.02
C GLN A 55 61.48 -4.59 42.09
N LYS A 56 61.64 -5.15 43.29
CA LYS A 56 60.79 -4.82 44.43
C LYS A 56 61.38 -3.68 45.27
N LEU A 57 60.55 -2.69 45.60
CA LEU A 57 60.91 -1.57 46.48
C LEU A 57 59.98 -1.54 47.69
N PRO A 58 60.48 -1.24 48.90
CA PRO A 58 59.63 -1.09 50.08
C PRO A 58 58.81 0.20 50.00
N LEU A 59 57.50 0.11 50.24
CA LEU A 59 56.62 1.27 50.29
C LEU A 59 56.62 1.86 51.71
N LYS A 60 57.29 3.00 51.90
CA LYS A 60 57.37 3.71 53.19
C LYS A 60 56.67 5.06 53.20
N MET A 61 56.40 5.61 52.02
CA MET A 61 55.70 6.89 51.88
C MET A 61 54.22 6.78 52.27
N SER A 62 53.61 7.89 52.69
CA SER A 62 52.18 7.97 52.97
C SER A 62 51.33 7.88 51.68
N VAL A 63 50.19 7.20 51.74
CA VAL A 63 49.25 7.06 50.61
C VAL A 63 47.87 7.55 51.04
N ASP A 64 47.45 8.69 50.50
CA ASP A 64 46.15 9.29 50.81
C ASP A 64 45.22 9.27 49.58
N TYR A 65 43.93 8.98 49.79
CA TYR A 65 42.90 9.05 48.76
C TYR A 65 41.93 10.19 49.03
N ILE A 66 41.89 11.17 48.12
CA ILE A 66 40.96 12.30 48.19
C ILE A 66 40.20 12.35 46.86
N SER A 67 38.93 11.94 46.86
CA SER A 67 38.14 11.91 45.63
C SER A 67 37.79 13.33 45.15
N PHE A 68 38.42 13.76 44.06
CA PHE A 68 37.98 14.88 43.22
C PHE A 68 37.35 14.35 41.92
N SER A 69 36.59 13.27 42.05
CA SER A 69 35.92 12.65 40.92
C SER A 69 34.70 13.48 40.54
N ALA A 70 34.61 13.95 39.30
CA ALA A 70 33.43 14.62 38.76
C ALA A 70 32.30 13.62 38.42
N HIS A 71 32.04 12.69 39.33
CA HIS A 71 30.96 11.71 39.23
C HIS A 71 29.81 12.09 40.15
N THR A 72 28.60 11.66 39.78
CA THR A 72 27.42 11.85 40.62
C THR A 72 27.44 10.89 41.79
N ASP A 73 26.94 11.36 42.93
CA ASP A 73 26.69 10.49 44.08
C ASP A 73 25.32 9.79 43.98
N TYR A 74 24.99 9.00 45.00
CA TYR A 74 23.70 8.31 45.08
C TYR A 74 22.51 9.29 45.09
N GLN A 75 22.62 10.40 45.84
CA GLN A 75 21.51 11.35 46.00
C GLN A 75 21.19 12.04 44.67
N GLN A 76 22.22 12.50 43.95
CA GLN A 76 22.09 13.11 42.63
C GLN A 76 21.55 12.12 41.60
N THR A 77 22.04 10.87 41.61
CA THR A 77 21.60 9.84 40.66
C THR A 77 20.14 9.43 40.92
N SER A 78 19.76 9.23 42.18
CA SER A 78 18.38 8.91 42.56
C SER A 78 17.44 10.07 42.20
N GLU A 79 17.82 11.32 42.51
CA GLU A 79 17.03 12.50 42.15
C GLU A 79 16.83 12.63 40.63
N PHE A 80 17.87 12.36 39.83
CA PHE A 80 17.79 12.38 38.38
C PHE A 80 16.78 11.34 37.84
N ILE A 81 16.80 10.12 38.37
CA ILE A 81 15.85 9.06 38.01
C ILE A 81 14.42 9.45 38.45
N ARG A 82 14.30 10.07 39.63
CA ARG A 82 13.01 10.52 40.19
C ARG A 82 12.34 11.59 39.33
N ILE A 83 13.12 12.50 38.76
CA ILE A 83 12.61 13.56 37.87
C ILE A 83 12.12 12.98 36.54
N LEU A 84 12.87 12.05 35.96
CA LEU A 84 12.57 11.50 34.63
C LEU A 84 11.52 10.38 34.65
N LYS A 85 11.41 9.63 35.75
CA LYS A 85 10.57 8.44 35.90
C LYS A 85 10.60 7.49 34.68
N PRO A 86 11.80 7.07 34.23
CA PRO A 86 11.91 6.20 33.07
C PRO A 86 11.36 4.79 33.38
N PRO A 87 10.65 4.14 32.43
CA PRO A 87 10.15 2.77 32.63
C PRO A 87 11.25 1.71 32.66
N HIS A 88 12.38 1.96 31.99
CA HIS A 88 13.54 1.08 31.95
C HIS A 88 14.82 1.87 32.25
N VAL A 89 15.63 1.36 33.17
CA VAL A 89 16.94 1.92 33.54
C VAL A 89 18.01 0.85 33.37
N VAL A 90 19.05 1.15 32.60
CA VAL A 90 20.18 0.23 32.35
C VAL A 90 21.43 0.80 33.00
N LEU A 91 21.92 0.13 34.05
CA LEU A 91 23.12 0.50 34.80
C LEU A 91 24.37 -0.06 34.12
N VAL A 92 25.32 0.82 33.81
CA VAL A 92 26.60 0.52 33.15
C VAL A 92 27.71 1.38 33.76
N HIS A 93 28.97 1.16 33.35
CA HIS A 93 30.12 1.96 33.79
C HIS A 93 30.26 2.05 35.33
N GLY A 94 30.03 0.95 36.02
CA GLY A 94 30.27 0.82 37.45
C GLY A 94 30.92 -0.51 37.79
N GLU A 95 31.52 -0.60 38.98
CA GLU A 95 31.97 -1.88 39.51
C GLU A 95 30.76 -2.79 39.75
N GLN A 96 30.90 -4.10 39.50
CA GLN A 96 29.80 -5.06 39.61
C GLN A 96 29.08 -5.03 40.98
N ASN A 97 29.83 -4.89 42.08
CA ASN A 97 29.26 -4.87 43.43
C ASN A 97 28.52 -3.55 43.71
N GLU A 98 29.14 -2.42 43.39
CA GLU A 98 28.55 -1.10 43.57
C GLU A 98 27.32 -0.89 42.68
N MET A 99 27.34 -1.40 41.44
CA MET A 99 26.14 -1.41 40.58
C MET A 99 25.01 -2.23 41.17
N ASN A 100 25.30 -3.41 41.77
CA ASN A 100 24.29 -4.23 42.41
C ASN A 100 23.72 -3.56 43.67
N ARG A 101 24.56 -2.86 44.44
CA ARG A 101 24.13 -2.05 45.59
C ARG A 101 23.22 -0.90 45.15
N LEU A 102 23.61 -0.16 44.11
CA LEU A 102 22.81 0.92 43.53
C LEU A 102 21.46 0.40 43.03
N LYS A 103 21.45 -0.73 42.31
CA LYS A 103 20.22 -1.39 41.86
C LYS A 103 19.30 -1.74 43.03
N ALA A 104 19.84 -2.34 44.09
CA ALA A 104 19.04 -2.72 45.26
C ALA A 104 18.47 -1.49 46.00
N ALA A 105 19.25 -0.41 46.11
CA ALA A 105 18.82 0.84 46.71
C ALA A 105 17.67 1.48 45.90
N LEU A 106 17.83 1.59 44.58
CA LEU A 106 16.80 2.12 43.69
C LEU A 106 15.55 1.24 43.70
N GLN A 107 15.70 -0.10 43.67
CA GLN A 107 14.55 -1.00 43.70
C GLN A 107 13.72 -0.83 44.97
N ARG A 108 14.38 -0.68 46.13
CA ARG A 108 13.72 -0.41 47.41
C ARG A 108 13.04 0.95 47.46
N GLU A 109 13.64 1.97 46.84
CA GLU A 109 13.08 3.32 46.81
C GLU A 109 11.77 3.41 45.99
N TYR A 110 11.65 2.61 44.92
CA TYR A 110 10.47 2.59 44.05
C TYR A 110 9.50 1.43 44.32
N GLU A 111 9.78 0.56 45.30
CA GLU A 111 8.87 -0.55 45.68
C GLU A 111 7.56 -0.04 46.30
N ASP A 112 7.61 1.11 46.97
CA ASP A 112 6.47 1.72 47.67
C ASP A 112 5.57 2.59 46.77
N ASP A 113 5.97 2.91 45.53
CA ASP A 113 5.17 3.73 44.61
C ASP A 113 4.36 2.84 43.64
N PRO A 114 3.05 2.65 43.86
CA PRO A 114 2.22 1.80 43.00
C PRO A 114 2.01 2.39 41.60
N ASN A 115 2.33 3.66 41.38
CA ASN A 115 2.08 4.37 40.13
C ASN A 115 3.31 4.46 39.22
N THR A 116 4.49 4.06 39.71
CA THR A 116 5.75 4.17 38.97
C THR A 116 6.48 2.82 38.93
N THR A 117 6.32 2.07 37.85
CA THR A 117 7.07 0.81 37.65
C THR A 117 8.37 1.09 36.89
N ILE A 118 9.52 0.91 37.54
CA ILE A 118 10.84 1.05 36.93
C ILE A 118 11.54 -0.32 36.85
N HIS A 119 11.90 -0.74 35.64
CA HIS A 119 12.67 -1.97 35.43
C HIS A 119 14.18 -1.67 35.41
N LEU A 120 14.90 -2.18 36.41
CA LEU A 120 16.34 -1.98 36.59
C LEU A 120 17.16 -3.14 36.00
N HIS A 121 17.98 -2.84 34.99
CA HIS A 121 18.86 -3.78 34.30
C HIS A 121 20.33 -3.51 34.64
N THR A 122 21.10 -4.57 34.88
CA THR A 122 22.56 -4.52 35.14
C THR A 122 23.27 -5.52 34.20
N PRO A 123 23.25 -5.29 32.87
CA PRO A 123 23.81 -6.23 31.91
C PRO A 123 25.33 -6.31 32.05
N ARG A 124 25.87 -7.52 31.94
CA ARG A 124 27.32 -7.72 31.77
C ARG A 124 27.71 -7.41 30.33
N ASN A 125 29.01 -7.24 30.09
CA ASN A 125 29.53 -7.20 28.72
C ASN A 125 29.00 -8.40 27.92
N THR A 126 28.61 -8.15 26.67
CA THR A 126 27.97 -9.10 25.74
C THR A 126 26.56 -9.59 26.12
N HIS A 127 25.96 -9.11 27.22
CA HIS A 127 24.56 -9.40 27.55
C HIS A 127 23.62 -8.40 26.87
N ALA A 128 22.75 -8.87 25.97
CA ALA A 128 21.75 -8.05 25.32
C ALA A 128 20.56 -7.76 26.25
N VAL A 129 20.06 -6.52 26.24
CA VAL A 129 18.82 -6.13 26.92
C VAL A 129 17.73 -5.96 25.87
N GLU A 130 16.74 -6.85 25.86
CA GLU A 130 15.61 -6.80 24.93
C GLU A 130 14.46 -6.00 25.55
N LEU A 131 14.02 -4.95 24.85
CA LEU A 131 12.91 -4.09 25.25
C LEU A 131 11.84 -4.09 24.17
N TYR A 132 10.60 -4.39 24.56
CA TYR A 132 9.48 -4.50 23.64
C TYR A 132 8.64 -3.22 23.64
N PHE A 133 8.75 -2.45 22.57
CA PHE A 133 7.93 -1.23 22.39
C PHE A 133 6.80 -1.51 21.41
N ARG A 134 5.56 -1.54 21.91
CA ARG A 134 4.37 -1.57 21.06
C ARG A 134 4.10 -0.16 20.56
N GLY A 135 4.62 0.16 19.37
CA GLY A 135 4.24 1.36 18.65
C GLY A 135 2.95 1.14 17.87
N GLU A 136 1.91 1.92 18.17
CA GLU A 136 0.75 2.01 17.29
C GLU A 136 1.19 2.58 15.94
N LYS A 137 1.03 1.80 14.88
CA LYS A 137 1.34 2.27 13.53
C LYS A 137 0.19 3.12 13.04
N THR A 138 0.39 4.43 13.05
CA THR A 138 -0.55 5.38 12.48
C THR A 138 -0.21 5.63 11.02
N ALA A 139 -1.22 5.54 10.14
CA ALA A 139 -1.11 5.90 8.74
C ALA A 139 -1.93 7.15 8.46
N LYS A 140 -1.34 8.10 7.73
CA LYS A 140 -2.00 9.34 7.32
C LYS A 140 -2.57 9.16 5.92
N VAL A 141 -3.88 9.35 5.79
CA VAL A 141 -4.53 9.39 4.48
C VAL A 141 -4.25 10.75 3.84
N MET A 142 -3.84 10.76 2.58
CA MET A 142 -3.48 11.98 1.84
C MET A 142 -4.08 11.97 0.43
N GLY A 143 -4.17 13.16 -0.18
CA GLY A 143 -4.70 13.35 -1.52
C GLY A 143 -6.21 13.24 -1.61
N SER A 144 -6.71 12.70 -2.72
CA SER A 144 -8.14 12.53 -3.01
C SER A 144 -8.88 11.68 -1.97
N LEU A 145 -8.22 10.67 -1.40
CA LEU A 145 -8.79 9.82 -0.33
C LEU A 145 -9.05 10.58 0.98
N ALA A 146 -8.45 11.75 1.17
CA ALA A 146 -8.61 12.58 2.37
C ALA A 146 -9.68 13.67 2.22
N VAL A 147 -10.37 13.75 1.06
CA VAL A 147 -11.39 14.77 0.80
C VAL A 147 -12.65 14.53 1.64
N GLU A 148 -13.06 13.27 1.75
CA GLU A 148 -14.19 12.88 2.59
C GLU A 148 -13.75 12.55 4.01
N LYS A 149 -14.49 13.04 5.01
CA LYS A 149 -14.22 12.68 6.40
C LYS A 149 -14.48 11.18 6.62
N PRO A 150 -13.54 10.43 7.20
CA PRO A 150 -13.73 9.00 7.43
C PRO A 150 -14.87 8.77 8.42
N LYS A 151 -15.77 7.85 8.09
CA LYS A 151 -16.84 7.35 8.96
C LYS A 151 -16.47 5.95 9.46
N PRO A 152 -16.84 5.57 10.70
CA PRO A 152 -16.63 4.21 11.20
C PRO A 152 -17.28 3.19 10.26
N GLY A 153 -16.54 2.15 9.89
CA GLY A 153 -16.98 1.10 8.97
C GLY A 153 -16.76 1.38 7.48
N ASN A 154 -16.28 2.57 7.10
CA ASN A 154 -15.91 2.83 5.71
C ASN A 154 -14.59 2.12 5.36
N VAL A 155 -14.60 1.32 4.29
CA VAL A 155 -13.40 0.62 3.81
C VAL A 155 -12.61 1.57 2.93
N LEU A 156 -11.38 1.89 3.35
CA LEU A 156 -10.45 2.67 2.55
C LEU A 156 -9.55 1.74 1.74
N SER A 157 -9.55 1.91 0.41
CA SER A 157 -8.65 1.21 -0.51
C SER A 157 -7.65 2.21 -1.10
N GLY A 158 -6.38 1.81 -1.15
CA GLY A 158 -5.32 2.69 -1.62
C GLY A 158 -3.95 2.03 -1.53
N VAL A 159 -2.95 2.76 -1.99
CA VAL A 159 -1.54 2.36 -1.94
C VAL A 159 -0.94 2.89 -0.64
N LEU A 160 -0.40 1.99 0.18
CA LEU A 160 0.30 2.35 1.42
C LEU A 160 1.79 2.57 1.14
N VAL A 161 2.25 3.80 1.30
CA VAL A 161 3.65 4.19 1.13
C VAL A 161 4.31 4.34 2.50
N LYS A 162 5.32 3.52 2.77
CA LYS A 162 6.14 3.61 3.98
C LYS A 162 7.41 4.43 3.68
N ARG A 163 7.56 5.56 4.36
CA ARG A 163 8.80 6.35 4.37
C ARG A 163 9.35 6.35 5.80
N ASN A 164 10.39 5.56 6.04
CA ASN A 164 10.97 5.32 7.37
C ASN A 164 9.91 4.79 8.36
N PHE A 165 9.55 5.60 9.36
CA PHE A 165 8.53 5.28 10.37
C PHE A 165 7.15 5.88 10.05
N ASN A 166 7.04 6.70 9.01
CA ASN A 166 5.79 7.33 8.61
C ASN A 166 5.08 6.51 7.53
N TYR A 167 3.80 6.26 7.75
CA TYR A 167 2.92 5.57 6.81
C TYR A 167 1.96 6.56 6.18
N HIS A 168 1.87 6.54 4.85
CA HIS A 168 0.97 7.38 4.08
C HIS A 168 0.07 6.50 3.21
N LEU A 169 -1.24 6.68 3.29
CA LEU A 169 -2.20 6.00 2.43
C LEU A 169 -2.65 6.97 1.33
N LEU A 170 -2.42 6.60 0.07
CA LEU A 170 -2.64 7.42 -1.11
C LEU A 170 -3.49 6.70 -2.15
N ALA A 171 -4.23 7.44 -2.97
CA ALA A 171 -4.80 6.89 -4.18
C ALA A 171 -3.69 6.63 -5.22
N ALA A 172 -3.87 5.63 -6.09
CA ALA A 172 -2.89 5.32 -7.15
C ALA A 172 -2.60 6.54 -8.06
N ASN A 173 -3.61 7.37 -8.31
CA ASN A 173 -3.49 8.56 -9.16
C ASN A 173 -2.73 9.73 -8.49
N ASP A 174 -2.67 9.75 -7.17
CA ASP A 174 -1.96 10.80 -6.42
C ASP A 174 -0.53 10.40 -6.07
N LEU A 175 -0.14 9.16 -6.39
CA LEU A 175 1.21 8.65 -6.15
C LEU A 175 2.31 9.55 -6.73
N PRO A 176 2.21 10.04 -7.99
CA PRO A 176 3.24 10.91 -8.58
C PRO A 176 3.30 12.31 -7.97
N LYS A 177 2.25 12.76 -7.25
CA LYS A 177 2.20 14.10 -6.64
C LYS A 177 2.90 14.13 -5.29
N TYR A 178 2.81 13.04 -4.54
CA TYR A 178 3.30 12.95 -3.16
C TYR A 178 4.55 12.07 -3.00
N THR A 179 4.90 11.33 -4.06
CA THR A 179 6.09 10.48 -4.08
C THR A 179 6.86 10.66 -5.37
N ASP A 180 8.14 10.31 -5.33
CA ASP A 180 9.03 10.34 -6.50
C ASP A 180 8.76 9.16 -7.47
N MET A 181 7.69 8.40 -7.23
CA MET A 181 7.29 7.28 -8.08
C MET A 181 6.42 7.79 -9.23
N SER A 182 6.87 7.54 -10.45
CA SER A 182 6.05 7.72 -11.65
C SER A 182 5.15 6.50 -11.87
N MET A 183 3.93 6.76 -12.31
CA MET A 183 3.04 5.71 -12.82
C MET A 183 3.43 5.45 -14.28
N SER A 184 3.97 4.26 -14.54
CA SER A 184 4.28 3.81 -15.91
C SER A 184 3.20 2.86 -16.38
N GLN A 185 2.66 3.11 -17.58
CA GLN A 185 1.79 2.18 -18.28
C GLN A 185 2.54 1.62 -19.49
N ILE A 186 2.43 0.31 -19.71
CA ILE A 186 3.05 -0.35 -20.85
C ILE A 186 1.99 -0.44 -21.95
N MET A 187 2.27 0.19 -23.09
CA MET A 187 1.45 0.04 -24.31
C MET A 187 2.08 -1.04 -25.17
N GLN A 188 1.28 -1.99 -25.63
CA GLN A 188 1.69 -3.00 -26.59
C GLN A 188 1.05 -2.71 -27.94
N ARG A 189 1.84 -2.90 -28.98
CA ARG A 189 1.43 -2.75 -30.37
C ARG A 189 1.89 -3.97 -31.15
N GLN A 190 0.96 -4.63 -31.81
CA GLN A 190 1.23 -5.78 -32.67
C GLN A 190 0.72 -5.49 -34.07
N SER A 191 1.49 -5.92 -35.08
CA SER A 191 1.14 -5.73 -36.48
C SER A 191 1.18 -7.07 -37.18
N ILE A 192 0.06 -7.45 -37.78
CA ILE A 192 -0.14 -8.74 -38.43
C ILE A 192 -0.51 -8.47 -39.88
N HIS A 193 0.18 -9.15 -40.80
CA HIS A 193 -0.20 -9.12 -42.20
C HIS A 193 -1.52 -9.89 -42.40
N TYR A 194 -2.45 -9.31 -43.14
CA TYR A 194 -3.74 -9.89 -43.46
C TYR A 194 -4.06 -9.69 -44.94
N SER A 195 -4.07 -10.80 -45.68
CA SER A 195 -4.33 -10.84 -47.12
C SER A 195 -5.80 -11.07 -47.48
N GLY A 196 -6.58 -11.56 -46.51
CA GLY A 196 -7.98 -11.92 -46.70
C GLY A 196 -8.96 -10.74 -46.87
N ASN A 197 -10.25 -11.06 -46.92
CA ASN A 197 -11.31 -10.09 -47.09
C ASN A 197 -11.68 -9.39 -45.76
N VAL A 198 -11.59 -8.06 -45.74
CA VAL A 198 -11.92 -7.22 -44.57
C VAL A 198 -13.34 -7.47 -44.03
N GLY A 199 -14.31 -7.81 -44.88
CA GLY A 199 -15.67 -8.14 -44.45
C GLY A 199 -15.75 -9.44 -43.63
N VAL A 200 -14.98 -10.47 -44.01
CA VAL A 200 -14.88 -11.73 -43.26
C VAL A 200 -14.17 -11.49 -41.93
N LEU A 201 -13.08 -10.71 -41.95
CA LEU A 201 -12.38 -10.31 -40.75
C LEU A 201 -13.30 -9.57 -39.76
N ARG A 202 -14.04 -8.55 -40.23
CA ARG A 202 -14.99 -7.82 -39.38
C ARG A 202 -16.06 -8.73 -38.79
N HIS A 203 -16.55 -9.70 -39.56
CA HIS A 203 -17.53 -10.66 -39.06
C HIS A 203 -16.97 -11.52 -37.93
N LEU A 204 -15.78 -12.10 -38.11
CA LEU A 204 -15.12 -12.93 -37.09
C LEU A 204 -14.74 -12.11 -35.85
N LEU A 205 -14.25 -10.88 -36.04
CA LEU A 205 -13.99 -9.96 -34.93
C LEU A 205 -15.27 -9.62 -34.16
N THR A 206 -16.40 -9.46 -34.84
CA THR A 206 -17.71 -9.25 -34.20
C THR A 206 -18.17 -10.50 -33.46
N GLN A 207 -17.91 -11.71 -33.98
CA GLN A 207 -18.23 -12.95 -33.28
C GLN A 207 -17.41 -13.12 -32.00
N VAL A 208 -16.13 -12.73 -32.01
CA VAL A 208 -15.24 -12.86 -30.86
C VAL A 208 -15.41 -11.75 -29.83
N ALA A 209 -15.55 -10.50 -30.28
CA ALA A 209 -15.63 -9.32 -29.42
C ALA A 209 -17.06 -8.84 -29.11
N GLY A 210 -18.07 -9.40 -29.78
CA GLY A 210 -19.46 -8.96 -29.69
C GLY A 210 -19.69 -7.62 -30.40
N LEU A 211 -19.42 -6.52 -29.72
CA LEU A 211 -19.64 -5.16 -30.23
C LEU A 211 -18.31 -4.51 -30.61
N LEU A 212 -18.20 -4.11 -31.88
CA LEU A 212 -17.08 -3.31 -32.38
C LEU A 212 -17.50 -1.83 -32.44
N GLU A 213 -16.87 -0.99 -31.64
CA GLU A 213 -17.14 0.44 -31.61
C GLU A 213 -16.25 1.17 -32.63
N PRO A 214 -16.81 1.93 -33.59
CA PRO A 214 -16.00 2.73 -34.50
C PRO A 214 -15.39 3.92 -33.74
N VAL A 215 -14.06 4.00 -33.69
CA VAL A 215 -13.33 5.09 -33.01
C VAL A 215 -13.00 6.20 -34.01
N GLU A 216 -12.59 5.83 -35.22
CA GLU A 216 -12.20 6.79 -36.26
C GLU A 216 -12.59 6.26 -37.65
N GLY A 217 -13.80 6.62 -38.08
CA GLY A 217 -14.39 6.17 -39.33
C GLY A 217 -14.42 4.65 -39.47
N ASP A 218 -14.27 4.17 -40.71
CA ASP A 218 -14.30 2.73 -41.02
C ASP A 218 -12.92 2.04 -40.87
N LYS A 219 -11.88 2.80 -40.49
CA LYS A 219 -10.49 2.32 -40.43
C LYS A 219 -10.04 1.86 -39.04
N LYS A 220 -10.58 2.48 -37.99
CA LYS A 220 -10.22 2.19 -36.60
C LYS A 220 -11.44 1.77 -35.79
N THR A 221 -11.40 0.55 -35.28
CA THR A 221 -12.47 -0.05 -34.46
C THR A 221 -11.92 -0.51 -33.13
N ARG A 222 -12.68 -0.34 -32.06
CA ARG A 222 -12.34 -0.81 -30.72
C ARG A 222 -13.09 -2.10 -30.40
N ALA A 223 -12.35 -3.10 -29.93
CA ALA A 223 -12.85 -4.37 -29.43
C ALA A 223 -12.66 -4.47 -27.91
N PHE A 224 -13.60 -5.14 -27.23
CA PHE A 224 -13.59 -5.34 -25.77
C PHE A 224 -13.44 -4.06 -24.92
N ASN A 225 -13.77 -2.88 -25.49
CA ASN A 225 -13.53 -1.56 -24.88
C ASN A 225 -12.06 -1.31 -24.43
N ALA A 226 -11.10 -2.08 -24.95
CA ALA A 226 -9.72 -2.08 -24.47
C ALA A 226 -8.68 -2.14 -25.58
N ILE A 227 -9.04 -2.67 -26.75
CA ILE A 227 -8.10 -2.93 -27.85
C ILE A 227 -8.50 -2.13 -29.07
N ASP A 228 -7.60 -1.29 -29.54
CA ASP A 228 -7.76 -0.52 -30.76
C ASP A 228 -7.23 -1.33 -31.95
N ILE A 229 -8.09 -1.60 -32.92
CA ILE A 229 -7.79 -2.32 -34.16
C ILE A 229 -7.79 -1.34 -35.31
N THR A 230 -6.68 -1.25 -36.05
CA THR A 230 -6.53 -0.40 -37.22
C THR A 230 -6.17 -1.26 -38.43
N ILE A 231 -6.93 -1.13 -39.53
CA ILE A 231 -6.72 -1.93 -40.75
C ILE A 231 -6.26 -1.01 -41.88
N GLU A 232 -4.99 -1.15 -42.29
CA GLU A 232 -4.39 -0.35 -43.38
C GLU A 232 -3.44 -1.20 -44.22
N ASN A 233 -3.48 -1.05 -45.55
CA ASN A 233 -2.52 -1.65 -46.49
C ASN A 233 -2.24 -3.15 -46.25
N LYS A 234 -3.28 -3.96 -46.01
CA LYS A 234 -3.17 -5.40 -45.68
C LYS A 234 -2.42 -5.69 -44.37
N ILE A 235 -2.37 -4.73 -43.46
CA ILE A 235 -1.79 -4.88 -42.13
C ILE A 235 -2.88 -4.53 -41.11
N VAL A 236 -3.12 -5.45 -40.18
CA VAL A 236 -3.98 -5.24 -39.02
C VAL A 236 -3.07 -4.89 -37.84
N THR A 237 -3.21 -3.67 -37.34
CA THR A 237 -2.49 -3.20 -36.15
C THR A 237 -3.41 -3.24 -34.94
N LEU A 238 -2.95 -3.91 -33.89
CA LEU A 238 -3.58 -3.96 -32.58
C LEU A 238 -2.79 -3.08 -31.62
N GLU A 239 -3.46 -2.22 -30.87
CA GLU A 239 -2.85 -1.39 -29.83
C GLU A 239 -3.67 -1.45 -28.55
N TRP A 240 -3.03 -1.78 -27.42
CA TRP A 240 -3.68 -1.91 -26.12
C TRP A 240 -2.74 -1.59 -24.95
N VAL A 241 -3.33 -1.30 -23.78
CA VAL A 241 -2.60 -1.22 -22.52
C VAL A 241 -2.34 -2.64 -22.02
N ALA A 242 -1.07 -3.02 -21.88
CA ALA A 242 -0.66 -4.36 -21.48
C ALA A 242 -1.11 -4.68 -20.04
N ASN A 243 -1.91 -5.72 -19.91
CA ASN A 243 -2.30 -6.32 -18.64
C ASN A 243 -2.85 -7.72 -18.89
N PRO A 244 -2.89 -8.62 -17.90
CA PRO A 244 -3.26 -10.03 -18.14
C PRO A 244 -4.62 -10.24 -18.82
N VAL A 245 -5.58 -9.33 -18.62
CA VAL A 245 -6.92 -9.42 -19.21
C VAL A 245 -6.92 -8.91 -20.64
N ASN A 246 -6.31 -7.75 -20.89
CA ASN A 246 -6.21 -7.15 -22.21
C ASN A 246 -5.28 -7.95 -23.12
N ASP A 247 -4.23 -8.56 -22.59
CA ASP A 247 -3.31 -9.43 -23.34
C ASP A 247 -4.07 -10.68 -23.82
N MET A 248 -4.91 -11.26 -22.96
CA MET A 248 -5.80 -12.37 -23.35
C MET A 248 -6.81 -11.95 -24.43
N TYR A 249 -7.39 -10.76 -24.32
CA TYR A 249 -8.28 -10.21 -25.37
C TYR A 249 -7.52 -9.97 -26.68
N ALA A 250 -6.27 -9.52 -26.61
CA ALA A 250 -5.43 -9.31 -27.78
C ALA A 250 -5.11 -10.63 -28.45
N ASP A 251 -4.71 -11.66 -27.69
CA ASP A 251 -4.47 -13.01 -28.20
C ASP A 251 -5.71 -13.60 -28.88
N ALA A 252 -6.91 -13.39 -28.32
CA ALA A 252 -8.16 -13.82 -28.94
C ALA A 252 -8.42 -13.13 -30.29
N ILE A 253 -8.14 -11.83 -30.39
CA ILE A 253 -8.26 -11.07 -31.64
C ILE A 253 -7.21 -11.52 -32.66
N VAL A 254 -5.96 -11.75 -32.22
CA VAL A 254 -4.88 -12.28 -33.05
C VAL A 254 -5.27 -13.64 -33.63
N ALA A 255 -5.79 -14.55 -32.80
CA ALA A 255 -6.27 -15.84 -33.25
C ALA A 255 -7.39 -15.72 -34.28
N ALA A 256 -8.34 -14.79 -34.08
CA ALA A 256 -9.40 -14.50 -35.03
C ALA A 256 -8.87 -13.96 -36.38
N ILE A 257 -7.86 -13.08 -36.36
CA ILE A 257 -7.21 -12.56 -37.58
C ILE A 257 -6.53 -13.69 -38.35
N LEU A 258 -5.77 -14.55 -37.66
CA LEU A 258 -5.08 -15.68 -38.28
C LEU A 258 -6.08 -16.69 -38.86
N GLN A 259 -7.18 -16.97 -38.14
CA GLN A 259 -8.26 -17.82 -38.66
C GLN A 259 -8.92 -17.19 -39.89
N ALA A 260 -9.14 -15.88 -39.90
CA ALA A 260 -9.70 -15.17 -41.04
C ALA A 260 -8.79 -15.21 -42.29
N ASP A 261 -7.46 -15.25 -42.12
CA ASP A 261 -6.51 -15.29 -43.23
C ASP A 261 -6.41 -16.71 -43.82
N LEU A 262 -6.68 -17.74 -43.02
CA LEU A 262 -6.81 -19.13 -43.50
C LEU A 262 -8.12 -19.40 -44.25
N LEU A 263 -9.15 -18.57 -44.04
CA LEU A 263 -10.47 -18.74 -44.65
C LEU A 263 -10.54 -18.05 -46.02
N ASP A 264 -10.18 -18.80 -47.06
CA ASP A 264 -10.28 -18.38 -48.47
C ASP A 264 -11.72 -18.48 -49.01
N THR A 265 -12.70 -17.91 -48.29
CA THR A 265 -14.13 -18.15 -48.58
C THR A 265 -14.77 -17.01 -49.38
N PRO A 266 -15.31 -17.25 -50.60
CA PRO A 266 -16.07 -16.25 -51.33
C PRO A 266 -17.44 -15.97 -50.65
N ILE A 267 -17.83 -14.69 -50.69
CA ILE A 267 -18.83 -13.95 -49.88
C ILE A 267 -20.28 -14.51 -49.85
N LYS A 268 -20.61 -15.65 -50.47
CA LYS A 268 -22.02 -16.02 -50.69
C LYS A 268 -22.83 -16.39 -49.45
N ASN A 269 -22.22 -16.66 -48.29
CA ASN A 269 -22.93 -17.21 -47.12
C ASN A 269 -22.80 -16.41 -45.80
N LEU A 270 -22.30 -15.17 -45.80
CA LEU A 270 -22.31 -14.35 -44.58
C LEU A 270 -23.55 -13.45 -44.55
N SER A 271 -24.63 -13.93 -43.92
CA SER A 271 -25.74 -13.08 -43.52
C SER A 271 -25.22 -12.03 -42.54
N THR A 272 -25.17 -10.78 -42.99
CA THR A 272 -25.03 -9.62 -42.12
C THR A 272 -26.18 -9.66 -41.12
N SER A 273 -25.91 -9.53 -39.81
CA SER A 273 -26.99 -9.44 -38.82
C SER A 273 -27.92 -8.30 -39.25
N VAL A 274 -29.14 -8.64 -39.65
CA VAL A 274 -30.16 -7.65 -39.95
C VAL A 274 -30.41 -6.94 -38.62
N LYS A 275 -29.88 -5.72 -38.45
CA LYS A 275 -30.43 -4.79 -37.47
C LYS A 275 -31.92 -4.76 -37.78
N VAL A 276 -32.77 -5.17 -36.84
CA VAL A 276 -34.24 -5.19 -37.02
C VAL A 276 -34.63 -3.86 -37.64
N ASP A 277 -35.12 -3.91 -38.88
CA ASP A 277 -35.44 -2.70 -39.61
C ASP A 277 -36.57 -2.00 -38.86
N ARG A 278 -36.30 -0.82 -38.29
CA ARG A 278 -37.25 -0.11 -37.43
C ARG A 278 -38.54 0.23 -38.19
N MET A 279 -38.50 0.28 -39.52
CA MET A 279 -39.70 0.39 -40.35
C MET A 279 -40.51 -0.90 -40.36
N HIS A 280 -39.87 -2.05 -40.56
CA HIS A 280 -40.53 -3.35 -40.58
C HIS A 280 -41.17 -3.70 -39.23
N PHE A 281 -40.49 -3.39 -38.12
CA PHE A 281 -41.07 -3.56 -36.77
C PHE A 281 -42.33 -2.70 -36.57
N LYS A 282 -42.34 -1.46 -37.08
CA LYS A 282 -43.50 -0.57 -36.97
C LYS A 282 -44.68 -1.07 -37.79
N GLU A 283 -44.43 -1.56 -39.00
CA GLU A 283 -45.47 -2.13 -39.87
C GLU A 283 -46.11 -3.37 -39.24
N CYS A 284 -45.31 -4.35 -38.82
CA CYS A 284 -45.82 -5.56 -38.17
C CYS A 284 -46.53 -5.28 -36.84
N LEU A 285 -46.09 -4.26 -36.09
CA LEU A 285 -46.75 -3.86 -34.85
C LEU A 285 -48.13 -3.26 -35.12
N ILE A 286 -48.28 -2.45 -36.18
CA ILE A 286 -49.58 -1.88 -36.57
C ILE A 286 -50.52 -3.00 -37.02
N GLU A 287 -50.07 -3.91 -37.89
CA GLU A 287 -50.89 -5.03 -38.38
C GLU A 287 -51.36 -5.92 -37.22
N MET A 288 -50.46 -6.30 -36.30
CA MET A 288 -50.81 -7.12 -35.14
C MET A 288 -51.81 -6.41 -34.22
N LEU A 289 -51.64 -5.12 -33.96
CA LEU A 289 -52.57 -4.36 -33.12
C LEU A 289 -53.93 -4.14 -33.80
N GLN A 290 -53.95 -3.99 -35.12
CA GLN A 290 -55.19 -3.94 -35.92
C GLN A 290 -55.93 -5.28 -35.89
N ASP A 291 -55.23 -6.40 -36.01
CA ASP A 291 -55.82 -7.74 -35.90
C ASP A 291 -56.35 -8.02 -34.48
N MET A 292 -55.66 -7.54 -33.44
CA MET A 292 -56.05 -7.77 -32.04
C MET A 292 -57.22 -6.88 -31.58
N PHE A 293 -57.26 -5.61 -31.99
CA PHE A 293 -58.18 -4.61 -31.44
C PHE A 293 -59.12 -3.97 -32.47
N GLY A 294 -59.01 -4.33 -33.76
CA GLY A 294 -59.80 -3.79 -34.87
C GLY A 294 -59.16 -2.57 -35.56
N GLU A 295 -59.47 -2.39 -36.85
CA GLU A 295 -58.88 -1.33 -37.69
C GLU A 295 -59.15 0.11 -37.19
N ASP A 296 -60.27 0.33 -36.49
CA ASP A 296 -60.67 1.65 -36.00
C ASP A 296 -59.95 2.05 -34.70
N SER A 297 -59.28 1.11 -34.05
CA SER A 297 -58.65 1.27 -32.72
C SER A 297 -57.19 1.74 -32.80
N VAL A 298 -56.56 1.67 -33.97
CA VAL A 298 -55.13 1.96 -34.19
C VAL A 298 -54.95 3.00 -35.31
N PRO A 299 -54.18 4.08 -35.10
CA PRO A 299 -53.91 5.06 -36.15
C PRO A 299 -53.18 4.44 -37.35
N LYS A 300 -53.76 4.57 -38.55
CA LYS A 300 -53.19 4.05 -39.82
C LYS A 300 -51.85 4.70 -40.22
N MET A 301 -51.49 5.84 -39.61
CA MET A 301 -50.26 6.58 -39.87
C MET A 301 -49.83 7.35 -38.61
N PHE A 302 -48.59 7.18 -38.17
CA PHE A 302 -47.98 8.06 -37.16
C PHE A 302 -46.54 8.43 -37.54
N LYS A 303 -46.18 9.71 -37.37
CA LYS A 303 -44.80 10.21 -37.49
C LYS A 303 -44.24 10.41 -36.09
N GLY A 304 -43.48 9.43 -35.60
CA GLY A 304 -42.82 9.51 -34.30
C GLY A 304 -42.39 8.16 -33.73
N GLU A 305 -42.00 8.17 -32.46
CA GLU A 305 -41.66 6.98 -31.66
C GLU A 305 -42.75 6.62 -30.65
N LYS A 306 -43.88 7.35 -30.65
CA LYS A 306 -45.03 7.10 -29.78
C LYS A 306 -46.24 6.67 -30.60
N LEU A 307 -46.80 5.51 -30.27
CA LEU A 307 -48.02 4.96 -30.85
C LEU A 307 -49.10 4.95 -29.76
N TYR A 308 -50.37 5.17 -30.11
CA TYR A 308 -51.48 5.05 -29.17
C TYR A 308 -52.54 4.11 -29.73
N VAL A 309 -53.16 3.33 -28.84
CA VAL A 309 -54.25 2.40 -29.15
C VAL A 309 -55.45 2.80 -28.30
N THR A 310 -56.61 2.95 -28.93
CA THR A 310 -57.85 3.35 -28.25
C THR A 310 -58.90 2.26 -28.44
N VAL A 311 -59.41 1.69 -27.35
CA VAL A 311 -60.46 0.66 -27.38
C VAL A 311 -61.53 1.01 -26.35
N ASN A 312 -62.79 1.19 -26.78
CA ASN A 312 -63.94 1.46 -25.91
C ASN A 312 -63.68 2.60 -24.88
N ASP A 313 -63.29 3.78 -25.37
CA ASP A 313 -62.92 4.98 -24.59
C ASP A 313 -61.68 4.85 -23.68
N LYS A 314 -60.93 3.74 -23.77
CA LYS A 314 -59.66 3.55 -23.02
C LYS A 314 -58.46 3.76 -23.93
N LYS A 315 -57.49 4.55 -23.48
CA LYS A 315 -56.29 4.88 -24.26
C LYS A 315 -55.01 4.29 -23.66
N ALA A 316 -54.25 3.54 -24.46
CA ALA A 316 -52.89 3.08 -24.12
C ALA A 316 -51.86 3.76 -25.02
N ASP A 317 -50.87 4.39 -24.41
CA ASP A 317 -49.74 5.04 -25.08
C ASP A 317 -48.51 4.12 -25.01
N ILE A 318 -47.94 3.76 -26.17
CA ILE A 318 -46.80 2.87 -26.37
C ILE A 318 -45.59 3.71 -26.81
N ASP A 319 -44.50 3.63 -26.05
CA ASP A 319 -43.22 4.25 -26.43
C ASP A 319 -42.30 3.20 -27.07
N LEU A 320 -41.96 3.39 -28.34
CA LEU A 320 -41.14 2.45 -29.12
C LEU A 320 -39.65 2.55 -28.79
N SER A 321 -39.23 3.58 -28.05
CA SER A 321 -37.84 3.75 -27.63
C SER A 321 -37.51 2.94 -26.38
N THR A 322 -38.47 2.84 -25.45
CA THR A 322 -38.34 2.11 -24.17
C THR A 322 -39.10 0.79 -24.15
N LEU A 323 -39.96 0.54 -25.16
CA LEU A 323 -40.92 -0.59 -25.21
C LEU A 323 -41.95 -0.56 -24.07
N GLU A 324 -42.11 0.57 -23.39
CA GLU A 324 -43.05 0.70 -22.28
C GLU A 324 -44.44 1.11 -22.76
N VAL A 325 -45.45 0.47 -22.19
CA VAL A 325 -46.86 0.79 -22.42
C VAL A 325 -47.42 1.46 -21.17
N THR A 326 -48.03 2.63 -21.36
CA THR A 326 -48.68 3.41 -20.31
C THR A 326 -50.17 3.49 -20.58
N CYS A 327 -50.99 2.96 -19.67
CA CYS A 327 -52.43 3.14 -19.67
C CYS A 327 -52.87 3.46 -18.22
N PRO A 328 -53.35 4.68 -17.95
CA PRO A 328 -53.77 5.09 -16.60
C PRO A 328 -55.16 4.57 -16.21
N GLU A 329 -55.95 4.07 -17.17
CA GLU A 329 -57.37 3.74 -16.99
C GLU A 329 -57.64 2.24 -16.80
N ASP A 330 -56.75 1.36 -17.27
CA ASP A 330 -56.93 -0.09 -17.18
C ASP A 330 -55.59 -0.85 -17.17
N GLU A 331 -55.28 -1.47 -16.02
CA GLU A 331 -54.06 -2.23 -15.80
C GLU A 331 -54.04 -3.56 -16.57
N THR A 332 -55.21 -4.18 -16.79
CA THR A 332 -55.31 -5.43 -17.56
C THR A 332 -55.05 -5.19 -19.04
N PHE A 333 -55.58 -4.09 -19.58
CA PHE A 333 -55.35 -3.67 -20.95
C PHE A 333 -53.87 -3.31 -21.19
N ARG A 334 -53.24 -2.62 -20.24
CA ARG A 334 -51.79 -2.32 -20.27
C ARG A 334 -50.96 -3.59 -20.42
N GLN A 335 -51.19 -4.60 -19.57
CA GLN A 335 -50.42 -5.85 -19.56
C GLN A 335 -50.58 -6.63 -20.87
N ILE A 336 -51.76 -6.63 -21.47
CA ILE A 336 -52.03 -7.32 -22.75
C ILE A 336 -51.21 -6.68 -23.87
N VAL A 337 -51.26 -5.34 -23.98
CA VAL A 337 -50.53 -4.60 -25.02
C VAL A 337 -49.01 -4.71 -24.80
N GLU A 338 -48.54 -4.63 -23.56
CA GLU A 338 -47.12 -4.77 -23.20
C GLU A 338 -46.58 -6.18 -23.53
N THR A 339 -47.37 -7.22 -23.25
CA THR A 339 -47.02 -8.60 -23.58
C THR A 339 -46.96 -8.80 -25.10
N ALA A 340 -47.90 -8.21 -25.84
CA ALA A 340 -47.93 -8.31 -27.30
C ALA A 340 -46.73 -7.62 -27.95
N VAL A 341 -46.40 -6.39 -27.53
CA VAL A 341 -45.23 -5.62 -27.99
C VAL A 341 -43.93 -6.37 -27.67
N SER A 342 -43.82 -6.90 -26.45
CA SER A 342 -42.63 -7.65 -26.01
C SER A 342 -42.43 -8.94 -26.80
N LYS A 343 -43.50 -9.72 -27.04
CA LYS A 343 -43.43 -10.96 -27.84
C LYS A 343 -43.10 -10.69 -29.30
N LEU A 344 -43.64 -9.63 -29.89
CA LEU A 344 -43.31 -9.24 -31.26
C LEU A 344 -41.83 -8.84 -31.37
N TYR A 345 -41.33 -8.05 -30.42
CA TYR A 345 -39.92 -7.66 -30.37
C TYR A 345 -38.99 -8.86 -30.23
N GLN A 346 -39.31 -9.81 -29.34
CA GLN A 346 -38.57 -11.06 -29.17
C GLN A 346 -38.64 -11.99 -30.38
N SER A 347 -39.68 -11.90 -31.21
CA SER A 347 -39.82 -12.72 -32.42
C SER A 347 -39.03 -12.15 -33.60
N LEU A 348 -38.84 -10.83 -33.63
CA LEU A 348 -38.13 -10.13 -34.70
C LEU A 348 -36.64 -9.90 -34.39
N ALA A 349 -36.27 -9.86 -33.11
CA ALA A 349 -34.88 -9.83 -32.67
C ALA A 349 -34.39 -11.25 -32.32
N PRO A 350 -33.30 -11.76 -32.92
CA PRO A 350 -32.73 -13.03 -32.48
C PRO A 350 -32.30 -12.95 -31.01
N PRO A 351 -32.42 -14.03 -30.23
CA PRO A 351 -32.01 -14.04 -28.83
C PRO A 351 -30.51 -13.69 -28.74
N GLN A 352 -30.21 -12.61 -28.04
CA GLN A 352 -28.83 -12.29 -27.63
C GLN A 352 -28.43 -13.35 -26.61
N ILE A 353 -27.56 -14.29 -27.02
CA ILE A 353 -26.88 -15.24 -26.12
C ILE A 353 -25.63 -14.57 -25.58
#